data_AF-A0A7X0HW19-F1
#
_entry.id   AF-A0A7X0HW19-F1
#
_cell.length_a   1.000
_cell.length_b   1.000
_cell.length_c   1.000
_cell.angle_alpha   90.00
_cell.angle_beta   90.00
_cell.angle_gamma   90.00
#
_symmetry.space_group_name_H-M   'P 1'
#
loop_
_entity.id
_entity.type
_entity.pdbx_description
1 polymer ?
#
loop_
_entity_poly.entity_id
_entity_poly.type
_entity_poly.pdbx_seq_one_letter_code
_entity_poly.pdbx_strand_id
1 'polypeptide(L)' 'MKNKQYTAAGTDIEEVKRLNAKSGLSYNEAKELLAQTTGGRGTRIYSDTNIEEVRAKNQHALEQS' A
#
# COMPACT_ATOMS: atom_id res chain seq x y z
N MET A 1 29.25 27.22 7.57
CA MET A 1 28.48 26.34 8.47
C MET A 1 27.19 25.95 7.75
N LYS A 2 26.84 24.67 7.65
CA LYS A 2 25.52 24.29 7.11
C LYS A 2 24.49 24.65 8.18
N ASN A 3 23.60 25.58 7.89
CA ASN A 3 22.50 25.93 8.79
C ASN A 3 21.57 24.72 8.88
N LYS A 4 21.63 24.01 10.01
CA LYS A 4 20.70 22.92 10.30
C LYS A 4 19.32 23.53 10.55
N GLN A 5 18.35 23.17 9.72
CA GLN A 5 16.98 23.64 9.85
C GLN A 5 16.25 22.73 10.83
N TYR A 6 15.85 23.30 11.97
CA TYR A 6 15.07 22.59 12.98
C TYR A 6 13.61 23.04 12.94
N THR A 7 12.67 22.13 13.19
CA THR A 7 11.27 22.49 13.45
C THR A 7 11.12 23.09 14.85
N ALA A 8 9.96 23.69 15.14
CA ALA A 8 9.63 24.19 16.49
C ALA A 8 9.68 23.09 17.57
N ALA A 9 9.50 21.82 17.17
CA ALA A 9 9.63 20.66 18.04
C ALA A 9 11.07 20.13 18.15
N GLY A 10 12.06 20.80 17.54
CA GLY A 10 13.47 20.42 17.58
C GLY A 10 13.89 19.34 16.56
N THR A 11 13.07 19.05 15.55
CA THR A 11 13.38 18.02 14.55
C THR A 11 14.38 18.54 13.51
N ASP A 12 15.53 17.86 13.33
CA ASP A 12 16.52 18.17 12.28
C ASP A 12 15.99 17.76 10.89
N ILE A 13 15.66 18.74 10.06
CA ILE A 13 15.06 18.52 8.74
C ILE A 13 16.02 17.80 7.78
N GLU A 14 17.32 18.09 7.87
CA GLU A 14 18.31 17.48 6.97
C GLU A 14 18.52 15.99 7.32
N GLU A 15 18.47 15.66 8.61
CA GLU A 15 18.53 14.27 9.04
C GLU A 15 17.27 13.48 8.63
N VAL A 16 16.09 14.09 8.74
CA VAL A 16 14.84 13.47 8.29
C VAL A 16 14.86 13.18 6.78
N LYS A 17 15.33 14.13 5.95
CA LYS A 17 15.47 13.90 4.51
C LYS A 17 16.45 12.76 4.21
N ARG A 18 17.57 12.70 4.94
CA ARG A 18 18.59 11.64 4.78
C ARG A 18 18.01 10.27 5.14
N LEU A 19 17.21 10.18 6.20
CA LEU A 19 16.56 8.94 6.62
C LEU A 19 15.45 8.53 5.64
N ASN A 20 14.64 9.47 5.15
CA ASN A 20 13.61 9.20 4.14
C ASN A 20 14.22 8.74 2.81
N ALA A 21 15.37 9.29 2.41
CA ALA A 21 16.11 8.80 1.24
C ALA A 21 16.64 7.35 1.42
N LYS A 22 16.69 6.84 2.66
CA LYS A 22 17.13 5.49 3.01
C LYS A 22 16.00 4.55 3.44
N SER A 23 14.76 5.03 3.57
CA SER A 23 13.65 4.26 4.16
C SER A 23 13.02 3.23 3.23
N GLY A 24 13.51 3.10 2.00
CA GLY A 24 12.92 2.21 1.00
C GLY A 24 11.65 2.81 0.38
N LEU A 25 10.84 1.95 -0.23
CA LEU A 25 9.60 2.36 -0.90
C LEU A 25 8.57 2.86 0.12
N SER A 26 7.84 3.91 -0.25
CA SER A 26 6.62 4.26 0.46
C SER A 26 5.59 3.14 0.34
N TYR A 27 4.59 3.16 1.22
CA TYR A 27 3.49 2.19 1.19
C TYR A 27 2.81 2.12 -0.19
N ASN A 28 2.56 3.27 -0.84
CA ASN A 28 1.91 3.30 -2.15
C ASN A 28 2.82 2.73 -3.24
N GLU A 29 4.11 3.07 -3.23
CA GLU A 29 5.08 2.53 -4.18
C GLU A 29 5.28 1.03 -3.99
N ALA A 30 5.31 0.55 -2.75
CA ALA A 30 5.37 -0.88 -2.45
C ALA A 30 4.10 -1.60 -2.92
N LYS A 31 2.91 -1.01 -2.71
CA LYS A 31 1.63 -1.55 -3.19
C LYS A 31 1.59 -1.62 -4.72
N GLU A 32 2.03 -0.58 -5.41
CA GLU A 32 2.13 -0.57 -6.86
C GLU A 32 3.14 -1.59 -7.37
N LEU A 33 4.33 -1.66 -6.76
CA LEU A 33 5.35 -2.65 -7.13
C LEU A 33 4.82 -4.07 -6.94
N LEU A 34 4.13 -4.36 -5.84
CA LEU A 34 3.49 -5.65 -5.61
C LEU A 34 2.42 -5.91 -6.67
N ALA A 35 1.56 -4.94 -6.99
CA ALA A 35 0.57 -5.09 -8.05
C ALA A 35 1.19 -5.33 -9.45
N GLN A 36 2.35 -4.75 -9.73
CA GLN A 36 3.06 -4.92 -11.01
C GLN A 36 3.84 -6.25 -11.08
N THR A 37 4.50 -6.64 -9.99
CA THR A 37 5.44 -7.78 -9.96
C THR A 37 4.79 -9.09 -9.54
N THR A 38 3.88 -9.05 -8.57
CA THR A 38 3.18 -10.24 -8.06
C THR A 38 1.71 -10.25 -8.47
N GLY A 39 1.10 -9.06 -8.66
CA GLY A 39 -0.11 -8.77 -9.44
C GLY A 39 -1.29 -9.73 -9.32
N GLY A 40 -1.37 -10.48 -8.22
CA GLY A 40 -2.29 -11.58 -8.05
C GLY A 40 -2.25 -12.68 -9.13
N ARG A 41 -1.35 -12.63 -10.13
CA ARG A 41 -1.31 -13.59 -11.24
C ARG A 41 -0.84 -14.95 -10.71
N GLY A 42 -1.79 -15.88 -10.58
CA GLY A 42 -1.55 -17.21 -10.02
C GLY A 42 -1.88 -17.35 -8.54
N THR A 43 -2.13 -16.26 -7.79
CA THR A 43 -2.52 -16.33 -6.38
C THR A 43 -3.96 -16.77 -6.14
N ARG A 44 -4.75 -16.91 -7.21
CA ARG A 44 -6.11 -17.48 -7.16
C ARG A 44 -6.12 -18.86 -6.48
N ILE A 45 -5.04 -19.63 -6.62
CA ILE A 45 -4.90 -20.94 -5.97
C ILE A 45 -4.77 -20.87 -4.45
N TYR A 46 -4.38 -19.70 -3.91
CA TYR A 46 -4.26 -19.46 -2.47
C TYR A 46 -5.47 -18.71 -1.90
N SER A 47 -6.47 -18.39 -2.74
CA SER A 47 -7.72 -17.79 -2.29
C SER A 47 -8.77 -18.88 -2.18
N ASP A 48 -9.23 -19.15 -0.95
CA ASP A 48 -10.37 -20.04 -0.69
C ASP A 48 -11.72 -19.42 -1.13
N THR A 49 -11.69 -18.26 -1.80
CA THR A 49 -12.89 -17.55 -2.21
C THR A 49 -13.52 -18.22 -3.44
N ASN A 50 -14.71 -18.79 -3.27
CA ASN A 50 -15.54 -19.26 -4.38
C ASN A 50 -16.19 -18.07 -5.10
N ILE A 51 -15.70 -17.78 -6.32
CA ILE A 51 -16.16 -16.63 -7.11
C ILE A 51 -17.64 -16.73 -7.49
N GLU A 52 -18.15 -17.93 -7.73
CA GLU A 52 -19.56 -18.14 -8.10
C GLU A 52 -20.49 -17.88 -6.93
N GLU A 53 -20.11 -18.30 -5.72
CA GLU A 53 -20.85 -18.01 -4.49
C GLU A 53 -20.90 -16.49 -4.20
N VAL A 54 -19.77 -15.80 -4.37
CA VAL A 54 -19.69 -14.34 -4.17
C VAL A 54 -20.55 -13.60 -5.20
N ARG A 55 -20.54 -14.04 -6.46
CA ARG A 55 -21.40 -13.46 -7.51
C ARG A 55 -22.87 -13.61 -7.18
N ALA A 56 -23.30 -14.82 -6.78
CA ALA A 56 -24.68 -15.08 -6.41
C ALA A 56 -25.13 -14.23 -5.21
N LYS A 57 -24.29 -14.12 -4.17
CA LYS A 57 -24.56 -13.28 -2.99
C LYS A 57 -24.70 -11.80 -3.36
N ASN A 58 -23.83 -11.28 -4.22
CA ASN A 58 -23.89 -9.88 -4.64
C ASN A 58 -25.13 -9.57 -5.48
N GLN A 59 -25.51 -10.48 -6.39
CA GLN A 59 -26.75 -10.33 -7.17
C GLN A 59 -27.99 -10.36 -6.27
N HIS A 60 -28.06 -11.33 -5.35
CA HIS A 60 -29.17 -11.40 -4.40
C HIS A 60 -29.23 -10.17 -3.48
N ALA A 61 -28.08 -9.63 -3.06
CA ALA A 61 -28.05 -8.40 -2.26
C ALA A 61 -28.55 -7.16 -3.03
N LEU A 62 -28.32 -7.10 -4.35
CA LEU A 62 -28.81 -6.04 -5.23
C LEU A 62 -30.32 -6.15 -5.52
N GLU A 63 -30.86 -7.37 -5.54
CA GLU A 63 -32.29 -7.61 -5.75
C GLU A 63 -33.15 -7.36 -4.49
N GLN A 64 -32.51 -7.36 -3.30
CA GLN A 64 -33.15 -7.15 -2.00
C GLN A 64 -33.03 -5.71 -1.49
N SER A 65 -32.41 -4.80 -2.25
CA SER A 65 -32.23 -3.37 -1.94
C SER A 65 -33.16 -2.49 -2.75
#